data_AF-A0A417YE98-F1
#
_entry.id   AF-A0A417YE98-F1
#
_cell.length_a   1.000
_cell.length_b   1.000
_cell.length_c   1.000
_cell.angle_alpha   90.00
_cell.angle_beta   90.00
_cell.angle_gamma   90.00
#
_symmetry.space_group_name_H-M   'P 1'
#
loop_
_entity.id
_entity.type
_entity.pdbx_description
1 polymer ?
#
loop_
_entity_poly.entity_id
_entity_poly.type
_entity_poly.pdbx_seq_one_letter_code
_entity_poly.pdbx_strand_id
1 'polypeptide(L)'
;MEWLGIFDEALARKSGNPLIHQLVKALDNHVEAPIQYALRTNQIDAYIAHFNAEDISYNGPIPGSRKRTNGSTLNWRMLFPLSESTALPFLIEWGTEKNVPEDNDLINEQKLHTVMTPHDVQAYSLRVENGAVNLENASLFIKQGKNLTFTFA
;
A
#
# COMPACT_ATOMS: atom_id res chain seq x y z
N MET A 1 -4.12 4.17 -9.11
CA MET A 1 -5.29 3.96 -8.23
C MET A 1 -5.73 2.51 -8.41
N GLU A 2 -6.11 1.84 -7.34
CA GLU A 2 -6.66 0.48 -7.39
C GLU A 2 -8.09 0.53 -6.87
N TRP A 3 -8.99 -0.20 -7.53
CA TRP A 3 -10.38 -0.36 -7.09
C TRP A 3 -10.50 -1.70 -6.36
N LEU A 4 -11.06 -1.66 -5.15
CA LEU A 4 -11.31 -2.86 -4.35
C LEU A 4 -12.81 -3.12 -4.28
N GLY A 5 -13.19 -4.39 -4.38
CA GLY A 5 -14.57 -4.83 -4.25
C GLY A 5 -14.65 -6.15 -3.49
N ILE A 6 -15.81 -6.40 -2.88
CA ILE A 6 -16.11 -7.63 -2.15
C ILE A 6 -17.06 -8.45 -3.03
N PHE A 7 -16.62 -9.65 -3.42
CA PHE A 7 -17.48 -10.61 -4.14
C PHE A 7 -18.26 -11.51 -3.18
N ASP A 8 -17.58 -12.06 -2.16
CA ASP A 8 -18.19 -12.87 -1.09
C ASP A 8 -17.94 -12.17 0.25
N GLU A 9 -19.01 -11.59 0.80
CA GLU A 9 -18.95 -10.81 2.03
C GLU A 9 -18.72 -11.68 3.27
N ALA A 10 -19.31 -12.87 3.33
CA ALA A 10 -19.14 -13.78 4.45
C ALA A 10 -17.69 -14.27 4.54
N LEU A 11 -17.06 -14.52 3.40
CA LEU A 11 -15.64 -14.84 3.32
C LEU A 11 -14.77 -13.62 3.67
N ALA A 12 -15.09 -12.44 3.13
CA ALA A 12 -14.33 -11.22 3.41
C ALA A 12 -14.31 -10.87 4.90
N ARG A 13 -15.44 -11.02 5.60
CA ARG A 13 -15.56 -10.78 7.05
C ARG A 13 -14.69 -11.73 7.90
N LYS A 14 -14.35 -12.90 7.37
CA LYS A 14 -13.49 -13.91 8.04
C LYS A 14 -12.02 -13.81 7.62
N SER A 15 -11.68 -12.92 6.70
CA SER A 15 -10.30 -12.76 6.23
C SER A 15 -9.41 -12.32 7.37
N GLY A 16 -8.18 -12.84 7.46
CA GLY A 16 -7.15 -12.32 8.38
C GLY A 16 -6.36 -11.14 7.82
N ASN A 17 -6.74 -10.61 6.65
CA ASN A 17 -6.01 -9.54 5.99
C ASN A 17 -6.52 -8.15 6.45
N PRO A 18 -5.68 -7.29 7.07
CA PRO A 18 -6.09 -5.97 7.53
C PRO A 18 -6.72 -5.08 6.46
N LEU A 19 -6.26 -5.16 5.20
CA LEU A 19 -6.84 -4.40 4.09
C LEU A 19 -8.29 -4.83 3.81
N ILE A 20 -8.60 -6.12 3.93
CA ILE A 20 -9.96 -6.64 3.71
C ILE A 20 -10.88 -6.21 4.86
N HIS A 21 -10.39 -6.20 6.10
CA HIS A 21 -11.16 -5.65 7.22
C HIS A 21 -11.45 -4.14 7.04
N GLN A 22 -10.49 -3.36 6.54
CA GLN A 22 -10.72 -1.95 6.20
C GLN A 22 -11.80 -1.79 5.13
N LEU A 23 -11.77 -2.63 4.09
CA LEU A 23 -12.77 -2.62 3.03
C LEU A 23 -14.17 -3.01 3.53
N VAL A 24 -14.27 -4.06 4.34
CA VAL A 24 -15.53 -4.47 4.98
C VAL A 24 -16.09 -3.34 5.86
N LYS A 25 -15.23 -2.70 6.66
CA LYS A 25 -15.65 -1.56 7.50
C LYS A 25 -16.12 -0.38 6.65
N ALA A 26 -15.47 -0.08 5.53
CA ALA A 26 -15.91 0.97 4.62
C ALA A 26 -17.28 0.64 4.01
N LEU A 27 -17.48 -0.61 3.58
CA LEU A 27 -18.77 -1.09 3.08
C LEU A 27 -19.88 -0.95 4.12
N ASP A 28 -19.64 -1.39 5.37
CA ASP A 28 -20.60 -1.30 6.47
C ASP A 28 -21.03 0.16 6.76
N ASN A 29 -20.09 1.10 6.60
CA ASN A 29 -20.32 2.52 6.78
C ASN A 29 -20.77 3.25 5.50
N HIS A 30 -21.03 2.51 4.41
CA HIS A 30 -21.44 3.06 3.11
C HIS A 30 -20.46 4.11 2.56
N VAL A 31 -19.16 3.88 2.78
CA VAL A 31 -18.07 4.77 2.35
C VAL A 31 -17.50 4.30 1.01
N GLU A 32 -17.74 5.09 -0.04
CA GLU A 32 -17.10 4.96 -1.34
C GLU A 32 -16.00 6.02 -1.50
N ALA A 33 -14.84 5.76 -0.88
CA ALA A 33 -13.70 6.67 -0.89
C ALA A 33 -12.38 5.90 -0.80
N PRO A 34 -11.23 6.53 -1.08
CA PRO A 34 -9.93 5.94 -0.77
C PRO A 34 -9.86 5.56 0.72
N ILE A 35 -9.62 4.27 1.00
CA ILE A 35 -9.58 3.75 2.38
C ILE A 35 -8.15 3.60 2.93
N GLN A 36 -7.16 3.47 2.04
CA GLN A 36 -5.76 3.24 2.37
C GLN A 36 -4.88 3.46 1.12
N TYR A 37 -3.58 3.61 1.31
CA TYR A 37 -2.57 3.58 0.27
C TYR A 37 -1.39 2.69 0.65
N ALA A 38 -0.67 2.23 -0.36
CA ALA A 38 0.48 1.35 -0.21
C ALA A 38 1.78 2.04 -0.63
N LEU A 39 2.86 1.76 0.08
CA LEU A 39 4.21 2.09 -0.36
C LEU A 39 4.81 0.87 -1.04
N ARG A 40 5.23 1.04 -2.29
CA ARG A 40 5.81 -0.04 -3.07
C ARG A 40 7.28 -0.25 -2.70
N THR A 41 7.67 -1.51 -2.53
CA THR A 41 9.05 -1.91 -2.20
C THR A 41 9.42 -3.24 -2.85
N ASN A 42 10.72 -3.51 -2.97
CA ASN A 42 11.32 -4.80 -3.36
C ASN A 42 12.16 -5.41 -2.23
N GLN A 43 11.98 -4.90 -1.01
CA GLN A 43 12.81 -5.17 0.16
C GLN A 43 11.96 -5.49 1.39
N ILE A 44 10.80 -6.17 1.24
CA ILE A 44 9.92 -6.45 2.39
C ILE A 44 10.69 -7.12 3.55
N ASP A 45 11.61 -8.04 3.24
CA ASP A 45 12.38 -8.74 4.26
C ASP A 45 13.33 -7.81 5.04
N ALA A 46 13.86 -6.77 4.38
CA ALA A 46 14.67 -5.75 5.05
C ALA A 46 13.82 -4.88 5.99
N TYR A 47 12.58 -4.55 5.59
CA TYR A 47 11.64 -3.85 6.46
C TYR A 47 11.21 -4.71 7.66
N ILE A 48 11.01 -6.02 7.47
CA ILE A 48 10.74 -6.95 8.58
C ILE A 48 11.92 -6.95 9.57
N ALA A 49 13.15 -7.08 9.06
CA ALA A 49 14.35 -7.04 9.91
C ALA A 49 14.45 -5.73 10.69
N HIS A 50 14.17 -4.61 10.03
CA HIS A 50 14.13 -3.29 10.67
C HIS A 50 13.02 -3.20 11.74
N PHE A 51 11.80 -3.62 11.43
CA PHE A 51 10.68 -3.58 12.37
C PHE A 51 10.98 -4.42 13.61
N ASN A 52 11.57 -5.61 13.44
CA ASN A 52 11.99 -6.44 14.57
C ASN A 52 13.11 -5.79 15.41
N ALA A 53 14.04 -5.07 14.78
CA ALA A 53 15.15 -4.41 15.47
C ALA A 53 14.70 -3.20 16.30
N GLU A 54 13.65 -2.51 15.85
CA GLU A 54 13.08 -1.31 16.51
C GLU A 54 11.83 -1.62 17.34
N ASP A 55 11.51 -2.90 17.59
CA ASP A 55 10.30 -3.34 18.30
C ASP A 55 8.98 -2.76 17.72
N ILE A 56 8.94 -2.53 16.40
CA ILE A 56 7.74 -2.08 15.68
C ILE A 56 6.85 -3.29 15.42
N SER A 57 5.64 -3.27 15.96
CA SER A 57 4.66 -4.34 15.72
C SER A 57 4.11 -4.29 14.29
N TYR A 58 3.83 -5.44 13.68
CA TYR A 58 3.27 -5.52 12.32
C TYR A 58 2.42 -6.78 12.10
N ASN A 59 1.63 -6.78 11.02
CA ASN A 59 0.97 -7.96 10.47
C ASN A 59 1.57 -8.31 9.09
N GLY A 60 1.87 -9.60 8.89
CA GLY A 60 2.38 -10.13 7.62
C GLY A 60 3.81 -10.68 7.72
N PRO A 61 4.48 -10.91 6.58
CA PRO A 61 3.99 -10.62 5.22
C PRO A 61 2.81 -11.52 4.83
N ILE A 62 1.73 -10.92 4.35
CA ILE A 62 0.53 -11.62 3.89
C ILE A 62 0.65 -11.86 2.38
N PRO A 63 0.61 -13.11 1.89
CA PRO A 63 0.66 -13.39 0.48
C PRO A 63 -0.68 -13.08 -0.19
N GLY A 64 -0.61 -12.50 -1.40
CA GLY A 64 -1.74 -12.32 -2.30
C GLY A 64 -1.46 -12.94 -3.65
N SER A 65 -2.49 -13.44 -4.32
CA SER A 65 -2.39 -13.91 -5.70
C SER A 65 -3.71 -13.81 -6.45
N ARG A 66 -3.63 -13.66 -7.77
CA ARG A 66 -4.78 -13.67 -8.67
C ARG A 66 -4.39 -14.28 -10.02
N LYS A 67 -5.23 -15.14 -10.56
CA LYS A 67 -5.14 -15.56 -11.97
C LYS A 67 -5.68 -14.47 -12.88
N ARG A 68 -4.91 -14.07 -13.89
CA ARG A 68 -5.38 -13.18 -14.96
C ARG A 68 -6.21 -13.96 -15.97
N THR A 69 -6.95 -13.23 -16.79
CA THR A 69 -7.74 -13.77 -17.91
C THR A 69 -6.88 -14.52 -18.92
N ASN A 70 -5.63 -14.08 -19.11
CA ASN A 70 -4.64 -14.73 -19.98
C ASN A 70 -4.02 -16.01 -19.37
N GLY A 71 -4.43 -16.43 -18.16
CA GLY A 71 -3.93 -17.63 -17.48
C GLY A 71 -2.65 -17.44 -16.64
N SER A 72 -1.95 -16.31 -16.76
CA SER A 72 -0.82 -15.96 -15.88
C SER A 72 -1.28 -15.75 -14.44
N THR A 73 -0.37 -15.91 -13.48
CA THR A 73 -0.64 -15.67 -12.05
C THR A 73 0.14 -14.46 -11.58
N LEU A 74 -0.59 -13.44 -11.13
CA LEU A 74 -0.03 -12.30 -10.41
C LEU A 74 0.09 -12.69 -8.93
N ASN A 75 1.21 -12.35 -8.29
CA ASN A 75 1.45 -12.60 -6.88
C ASN A 75 2.13 -11.39 -6.23
N TRP A 76 1.89 -11.23 -4.93
CA TRP A 76 2.44 -10.13 -4.15
C TRP A 76 2.51 -10.47 -2.66
N ARG A 77 3.29 -9.70 -1.91
CA ARG A 77 3.39 -9.73 -0.45
C ARG A 77 2.95 -8.38 0.11
N MET A 78 2.25 -8.39 1.24
CA MET A 78 1.81 -7.18 1.95
C MET A 78 2.29 -7.19 3.40
N LEU A 79 2.83 -6.06 3.88
CA LEU A 79 3.28 -5.91 5.27
C LEU A 79 2.61 -4.67 5.90
N PHE A 80 1.95 -4.85 7.04
CA PHE A 80 1.16 -3.83 7.70
C PHE A 80 1.79 -3.44 9.05
N PRO A 81 2.57 -2.37 9.13
CA PRO A 81 3.03 -1.86 10.43
C PRO A 81 1.83 -1.39 11.27
N LEU A 82 1.93 -1.63 12.57
CA LEU A 82 0.93 -1.23 13.56
C LEU A 82 1.35 0.07 14.24
N SER A 83 0.37 0.91 14.54
CA SER A 83 0.55 2.11 15.34
C SER A 83 -0.70 2.36 16.16
N GLU A 84 -0.50 2.73 17.43
CA GLU A 84 -1.57 3.04 18.39
C GLU A 84 -2.34 4.32 18.02
N SER A 85 -1.70 5.23 17.29
CA SER A 85 -2.20 6.60 17.10
C SER A 85 -2.73 6.87 15.69
N THR A 86 -2.33 6.10 14.69
CA THR A 86 -2.73 6.33 13.30
C THR A 86 -2.68 5.06 12.47
N ALA A 87 -3.57 4.96 11.49
CA ALA A 87 -3.37 4.01 10.40
C ALA A 87 -2.10 4.41 9.63
N LEU A 88 -1.19 3.46 9.48
CA LEU A 88 0.00 3.61 8.67
C LEU A 88 -0.24 3.00 7.29
N PRO A 89 0.45 3.48 6.24
CA PRO A 89 0.50 2.77 4.95
C PRO A 89 0.87 1.30 5.11
N PHE A 90 0.52 0.47 4.15
CA PHE A 90 1.12 -0.86 4.09
C PHE A 90 2.19 -0.91 3.03
N LEU A 91 3.16 -1.81 3.20
CA LEU A 91 4.15 -2.09 2.16
C LEU A 91 3.59 -3.15 1.22
N ILE A 92 3.79 -2.96 -0.08
CA ILE A 92 3.48 -3.97 -1.09
C ILE A 92 4.71 -4.29 -1.93
N GLU A 93 4.95 -5.57 -2.13
CA GLU A 93 5.98 -6.09 -3.02
C GLU A 93 5.32 -7.02 -4.03
N TRP A 94 5.41 -6.65 -5.31
CA TRP A 94 5.00 -7.51 -6.41
C TRP A 94 6.07 -8.57 -6.65
N GLY A 95 5.67 -9.78 -7.06
CA GLY A 95 6.62 -10.77 -7.54
C GLY A 95 7.15 -10.43 -8.93
N THR A 96 7.50 -11.46 -9.72
CA THR A 96 8.13 -11.29 -11.03
C THR A 96 7.31 -10.43 -11.98
N GLU A 97 5.98 -10.57 -11.93
CA GLU A 97 5.06 -9.78 -12.73
C GLU A 97 4.43 -8.65 -11.92
N LYS A 98 4.37 -7.47 -12.53
CA LYS A 98 3.74 -6.28 -11.94
C LYS A 98 2.27 -6.19 -12.37
N ASN A 99 1.46 -5.46 -11.61
CA ASN A 99 0.11 -5.09 -12.03
C ASN A 99 0.16 -3.90 -12.99
N VAL A 100 0.37 -4.16 -14.27
CA VAL A 100 0.37 -3.15 -15.35
C VAL A 100 -0.67 -3.58 -16.39
N PRO A 101 -1.50 -2.65 -16.92
CA PRO A 101 -2.40 -2.96 -18.03
C PRO A 101 -1.64 -3.51 -19.24
N GLU A 102 -2.21 -4.50 -19.92
CA GLU A 102 -1.64 -5.03 -21.18
C GLU A 102 -1.85 -4.07 -22.35
N ASP A 103 -2.94 -3.33 -22.31
CA ASP A 103 -3.29 -2.31 -23.29
C ASP A 103 -2.96 -0.92 -22.71
N ASN A 104 -2.03 -0.23 -23.35
CA ASN A 104 -1.60 1.11 -22.94
C ASN A 104 -2.70 2.16 -23.17
N ASP A 105 -3.64 1.92 -24.09
CA ASP A 105 -4.73 2.85 -24.35
C ASP A 105 -5.75 2.87 -23.19
N LEU A 106 -5.69 1.88 -22.29
CA LEU A 106 -6.47 1.83 -21.05
C LEU A 106 -5.80 2.59 -19.89
N ILE A 107 -4.59 3.12 -20.09
CA ILE A 107 -3.89 3.92 -19.07
C ILE A 107 -4.47 5.33 -19.09
N ASN A 108 -5.01 5.74 -17.94
CA ASN A 108 -5.48 7.11 -17.77
C ASN A 108 -4.31 8.09 -17.89
N GLU A 109 -4.39 9.03 -18.83
CA GLU A 109 -3.39 10.09 -19.04
C GLU A 109 -3.33 11.10 -17.90
N GLN A 110 -4.36 11.16 -17.05
CA GLN A 110 -4.41 12.06 -15.91
C GLN A 110 -3.32 11.71 -14.90
N LYS A 111 -2.42 12.66 -14.67
CA LYS A 111 -1.36 12.54 -13.67
C LYS A 111 -1.87 12.97 -12.30
N LEU A 112 -1.64 12.13 -11.30
CA LEU A 112 -1.76 12.54 -9.92
C LEU A 112 -0.53 13.38 -9.58
N HIS A 113 -0.67 14.70 -9.46
CA HIS A 113 0.46 15.56 -9.12
C HIS A 113 0.79 15.52 -7.63
N THR A 114 -0.22 15.38 -6.78
CA THR A 114 -0.05 15.45 -5.32
C THR A 114 -1.03 14.56 -4.59
N VAL A 115 -0.54 13.82 -3.59
CA VAL A 115 -1.37 13.16 -2.57
C VAL A 115 -0.92 13.65 -1.21
N MET A 116 -1.87 14.11 -0.40
CA MET A 116 -1.63 14.56 0.98
C MET A 116 -2.24 13.57 1.96
N THR A 117 -1.48 13.18 2.98
CA THR A 117 -1.97 12.27 4.01
C THR A 117 -1.57 12.78 5.40
N PRO A 118 -2.43 12.64 6.42
CA PRO A 118 -2.18 13.16 7.76
C PRO A 118 -1.31 12.21 8.62
N HIS A 119 -0.57 11.29 8.01
CA HIS A 119 0.09 10.18 8.71
C HIS A 119 1.58 10.42 8.93
N ASP A 120 2.08 9.94 10.06
CA ASP A 120 3.51 9.94 10.39
C ASP A 120 4.19 8.67 9.82
N VAL A 121 5.16 8.83 8.92
CA VAL A 121 5.90 7.72 8.27
C VAL A 121 7.28 7.49 8.87
N GLN A 122 7.58 8.01 10.06
CA GLN A 122 8.87 7.72 10.70
C GLN A 122 9.11 6.22 10.92
N ALA A 123 8.04 5.43 11.08
CA ALA A 123 8.11 3.97 11.26
C ALA A 123 8.79 3.21 10.11
N TYR A 124 8.95 3.81 8.93
CA TYR A 124 9.50 3.12 7.76
C TYR A 124 11.00 3.31 7.57
N SER A 125 11.70 4.09 8.42
CA SER A 125 13.12 4.41 8.22
C SER A 125 13.47 4.79 6.78
N LEU A 126 12.56 5.55 6.14
CA LEU A 126 12.74 5.92 4.75
C LEU A 126 14.00 6.78 4.64
N ARG A 127 14.91 6.38 3.74
CA ARG A 127 16.09 7.21 3.45
C ARG A 127 15.63 8.47 2.74
N VAL A 128 15.78 9.59 3.44
CA VAL A 128 15.50 10.92 2.90
C VAL A 128 16.78 11.47 2.27
N GLU A 129 16.78 11.63 0.96
CA GLU A 129 17.85 12.26 0.20
C GLU A 129 17.32 13.58 -0.39
N ASN A 130 18.00 14.69 -0.11
CA ASN A 130 17.59 16.03 -0.56
C ASN A 130 16.13 16.41 -0.20
N GLY A 131 15.63 15.92 0.94
CA GLY A 131 14.26 16.18 1.40
C GLY A 131 13.17 15.31 0.75
N ALA A 132 13.56 14.29 -0.02
CA ALA A 132 12.65 13.35 -0.65
C ALA A 132 13.05 11.89 -0.39
N VAL A 133 12.05 11.00 -0.40
CA VAL A 133 12.23 9.55 -0.41
C VAL A 133 11.88 9.06 -1.82
N ASN A 134 12.81 8.37 -2.47
CA ASN A 134 12.56 7.77 -3.77
C ASN A 134 11.89 6.41 -3.60
N LEU A 135 10.65 6.30 -4.06
CA LEU A 135 9.92 5.05 -4.23
C LEU A 135 10.07 4.56 -5.67
N GLU A 136 9.72 3.31 -5.96
CA GLU A 136 9.87 2.74 -7.31
C GLU A 136 9.08 3.51 -8.38
N ASN A 137 8.01 4.20 -8.00
CA ASN A 137 7.09 4.88 -8.91
C ASN A 137 6.73 6.33 -8.49
N ALA A 138 7.39 6.88 -7.48
CA ALA A 138 7.07 8.22 -6.96
C ALA A 138 8.22 8.79 -6.13
N SER A 139 8.23 10.11 -5.94
CA SER A 139 9.05 10.75 -4.91
C SER A 139 8.14 11.24 -3.79
N LEU A 140 8.39 10.79 -2.57
CA LEU A 140 7.69 11.27 -1.38
C LEU A 140 8.46 12.45 -0.78
N PHE A 141 7.83 13.60 -0.67
CA PHE A 141 8.38 14.78 0.00
C PHE A 141 7.77 14.92 1.39
N ILE A 142 8.63 15.09 2.39
CA ILE A 142 8.20 15.32 3.78
C ILE A 142 8.24 16.83 4.03
N LYS A 143 7.08 17.48 4.11
CA LYS A 143 7.01 18.89 4.56
C LYS A 143 6.99 18.91 6.09
N GLN A 144 7.74 19.83 6.69
CA GLN A 144 7.82 19.99 8.16
C GLN A 144 6.42 19.92 8.81
N GLY A 145 6.21 18.93 9.70
CA GLY A 145 4.93 18.59 10.33
C GLY A 145 4.54 17.11 10.17
N LYS A 146 3.32 16.74 10.59
CA LYS A 146 2.75 15.38 10.47
C LYS A 146 2.15 15.06 9.08
N ASN A 147 2.40 15.91 8.08
CA ASN A 147 1.73 15.82 6.78
C ASN A 147 2.71 15.42 5.69
N LEU A 148 2.34 14.39 4.92
CA LEU A 148 3.13 13.89 3.80
C LEU A 148 2.61 14.42 2.48
N THR A 149 3.52 14.73 1.56
CA THR A 149 3.18 15.17 0.20
C THR A 149 3.90 14.26 -0.79
N PHE A 150 3.16 13.38 -1.46
CA PHE A 150 3.69 12.59 -2.56
C PHE A 150 3.68 13.42 -3.84
N THR A 151 4.79 13.49 -4.58
CA THR A 151 4.81 14.06 -5.93
C THR A 151 5.21 12.96 -6.91
N PHE A 152 4.38 12.79 -7.94
CA PHE A 152 4.59 11.78 -8.98
C PHE A 152 5.10 12.50 -10.25
N ALA A 153 6.02 11.88 -10.98
CA ALA A 153 6.58 12.40 -12.22
C ALA A 153 5.68 12.12 -13.43
#